data_AF-A0AAE6TAE0-F1
#
_entry.id   AF-A0AAE6TAE0-F1
#
_cell.length_a   1.000
_cell.length_b   1.000
_cell.length_c   1.000
_cell.angle_alpha   90.00
_cell.angle_beta   90.00
_cell.angle_gamma   90.00
#
_symmetry.space_group_name_H-M   'P 1'
#
loop_
_entity.id
_entity.type
_entity.pdbx_description
1 polymer ?
#
loop_
_entity_poly.entity_id
_entity_poly.type
_entity_poly.pdbx_seq_one_letter_code
_entity_poly.pdbx_strand_id
1 'polypeptide(L)'
;MGQVIPAPACLDPFKSPPAELSGLREKLKQGKLREFYDGADALLGQCASVDNKQITREELALQLWLFHDIAAAPLYPADYDKATPESIFDNKDHAVKHDMLSFLYVMSRDVAPMARRLHLRGKTLSDLLATYAAATYAQFRSHYDPDLEAKHEALKKSFIPLNRKYVEEEFKKKEIGSLVNPQYHVFLNKLGVNDTRNRRLEHYLSICWMEEFVEMLVNLFPGQSGAVKNYLRMAGYADKEIPDLINRTVGRTPSTEFLYKGMPRDAQKVKP
;
A
#
# COMPACT_ATOMS: atom_id res chain seq x y z
N MET A 1 -8.86 13.66 7.31
CA MET A 1 -8.56 14.52 6.13
C MET A 1 -7.56 13.75 5.29
N GLY A 2 -7.91 13.41 4.04
CA GLY A 2 -6.99 12.68 3.15
C GLY A 2 -5.74 13.52 2.90
N GLN A 3 -4.55 12.91 3.06
CA GLN A 3 -3.31 13.59 2.71
C GLN A 3 -3.28 13.88 1.22
N VAL A 4 -2.89 15.11 0.87
CA VAL A 4 -2.69 15.50 -0.52
C VAL A 4 -1.38 14.88 -1.00
N ILE A 5 -1.48 13.92 -1.93
CA ILE A 5 -0.32 13.32 -2.57
C ILE A 5 0.16 14.29 -3.66
N PRO A 6 1.42 14.76 -3.62
CA PRO A 6 1.94 15.74 -4.56
C PRO A 6 2.13 15.11 -5.95
N ALA A 7 1.67 15.81 -6.97
CA ALA A 7 1.88 15.39 -8.35
C ALA A 7 3.33 15.60 -8.82
N PRO A 8 3.84 14.80 -9.78
CA PRO A 8 5.16 15.00 -10.39
C PRO A 8 5.35 16.36 -11.06
N ALA A 9 4.29 17.13 -11.31
CA ALA A 9 4.35 18.47 -11.89
C ALA A 9 5.22 19.48 -11.10
N CYS A 10 5.53 19.17 -9.84
CA CYS A 10 6.50 19.94 -9.04
C CYS A 10 7.96 19.73 -9.48
N LEU A 11 8.27 18.68 -10.25
CA LEU A 11 9.53 18.50 -10.95
C LEU A 11 9.41 19.07 -12.37
N ASP A 12 10.17 20.11 -12.68
CA ASP A 12 10.45 20.45 -14.08
C ASP A 12 11.31 19.31 -14.66
N PRO A 13 10.96 18.71 -15.83
CA PRO A 13 9.99 19.13 -16.85
C PRO A 13 8.61 18.43 -16.82
N PHE A 14 8.27 17.67 -15.77
CA PHE A 14 7.12 16.74 -15.74
C PHE A 14 5.76 17.39 -15.47
N LYS A 15 5.47 18.52 -16.11
CA LYS A 15 4.28 19.37 -15.86
C LYS A 15 2.94 18.67 -16.08
N SER A 16 2.88 17.70 -16.98
CA SER A 16 1.66 16.98 -17.32
C SER A 16 1.94 15.47 -17.40
N PRO A 17 0.93 14.64 -17.13
CA PRO A 17 1.05 13.20 -17.35
C PRO A 17 1.30 12.87 -18.82
N PRO A 18 2.09 11.84 -19.11
CA PRO A 18 2.20 11.28 -20.46
C PRO A 18 0.85 10.81 -21.00
N ALA A 19 0.69 10.86 -22.34
CA ALA A 19 -0.57 10.54 -23.01
C ALA A 19 -0.98 9.07 -22.81
N GLU A 20 -0.02 8.19 -22.62
CA GLU A 20 -0.13 6.77 -22.32
C GLU A 20 -0.97 6.52 -21.07
N LEU A 21 -0.95 7.44 -20.10
CA LEU A 21 -1.72 7.33 -18.85
C LEU A 21 -3.14 7.88 -18.96
N SER A 22 -3.52 8.50 -20.08
CA SER A 22 -4.83 9.16 -20.24
C SER A 22 -6.00 8.20 -19.98
N GLY A 23 -5.98 7.03 -20.61
CA GLY A 23 -6.99 6.00 -20.43
C GLY A 23 -7.05 5.48 -19.00
N LEU A 24 -5.90 5.23 -18.38
CA LEU A 24 -5.79 4.77 -17.00
C LEU A 24 -6.39 5.77 -16.02
N ARG A 25 -6.04 7.05 -16.16
CA ARG A 25 -6.51 8.14 -15.30
C ARG A 25 -8.01 8.38 -15.45
N GLU A 26 -8.56 8.18 -16.64
CA GLU A 26 -10.00 8.27 -16.86
C GLU A 26 -10.74 7.14 -16.13
N LYS A 27 -10.20 5.91 -16.11
CA LYS A 27 -10.76 4.82 -15.29
C LYS A 27 -10.76 5.17 -13.80
N LEU A 28 -9.65 5.72 -13.31
CA LEU A 28 -9.55 6.16 -11.91
C LEU A 28 -10.62 7.22 -11.57
N LYS A 29 -10.78 8.24 -12.41
CA LYS A 29 -11.81 9.29 -12.24
C LYS A 29 -13.24 8.73 -12.24
N GLN A 30 -13.50 7.70 -13.05
CA GLN A 30 -14.80 7.03 -13.14
C GLN A 30 -15.06 6.04 -11.99
N GLY A 31 -14.11 5.85 -11.08
CA GLY A 31 -14.22 4.86 -10.00
C GLY A 31 -14.12 3.41 -10.49
N LYS A 32 -13.64 3.19 -11.71
CA LYS A 32 -13.44 1.86 -12.32
C LYS A 32 -12.13 1.25 -11.83
N LEU A 33 -12.09 0.93 -10.54
CA LEU A 33 -10.86 0.54 -9.85
C LEU A 33 -10.26 -0.76 -10.39
N ARG A 34 -11.09 -1.73 -10.81
CA ARG A 34 -10.59 -2.97 -11.41
C ARG A 34 -9.80 -2.68 -12.68
N GLU A 35 -10.43 -1.98 -13.63
CA GLU A 35 -9.78 -1.64 -14.89
C GLU A 35 -8.58 -0.71 -14.70
N PHE A 36 -8.61 0.14 -13.67
CA PHE A 36 -7.46 0.91 -13.26
C PHE A 36 -6.30 0.00 -12.81
N TYR A 37 -6.53 -0.89 -11.84
CA TYR A 37 -5.44 -1.73 -11.32
C TYR A 37 -4.91 -2.72 -12.36
N ASP A 38 -5.78 -3.27 -13.23
CA ASP A 38 -5.35 -4.12 -14.34
C ASP A 38 -4.46 -3.36 -15.33
N GLY A 39 -4.83 -2.11 -15.66
CA GLY A 39 -4.02 -1.25 -16.53
C GLY A 39 -2.70 -0.81 -15.88
N ALA A 40 -2.72 -0.51 -14.57
CA ALA A 40 -1.55 -0.12 -13.82
C ALA A 40 -0.54 -1.27 -13.70
N ASP A 41 -1.01 -2.50 -13.44
CA ASP A 41 -0.21 -3.72 -13.42
C ASP A 41 0.53 -3.94 -14.75
N ALA A 42 -0.20 -3.84 -15.87
CA ALA A 42 0.38 -3.97 -17.20
C ALA A 42 1.47 -2.91 -17.48
N LEU A 43 1.26 -1.67 -17.05
CA LEU A 43 2.24 -0.59 -17.21
C LEU A 43 3.45 -0.75 -16.28
N LEU A 44 3.26 -1.23 -15.06
CA LEU A 44 4.37 -1.60 -14.17
C LEU A 44 5.22 -2.71 -14.79
N GLY A 45 4.59 -3.72 -15.40
CA GLY A 45 5.29 -4.79 -16.12
C GLY A 45 6.14 -4.25 -17.27
N GLN A 46 5.69 -3.21 -17.98
CA GLN A 46 6.49 -2.53 -19.01
C GLN A 46 7.66 -1.73 -18.40
N CYS A 47 7.46 -1.15 -17.22
CA CYS A 47 8.51 -0.42 -16.51
C CYS A 47 9.62 -1.33 -15.96
N ALA A 48 9.34 -2.62 -15.75
CA ALA A 48 10.30 -3.58 -15.17
C ALA A 48 11.56 -3.79 -16.02
N SER A 49 11.51 -3.53 -17.32
CA SER A 49 12.65 -3.65 -18.24
C SER A 49 13.57 -2.42 -18.25
N VAL A 50 13.18 -1.33 -17.57
CA VAL A 50 13.92 -0.07 -17.57
C VAL A 50 15.04 -0.11 -16.52
N ASP A 51 16.29 0.05 -16.97
CA ASP A 51 17.44 0.19 -16.08
C ASP A 51 17.51 1.61 -15.51
N ASN A 52 17.42 1.77 -14.18
CA ASN A 52 17.55 3.06 -13.49
C ASN A 52 18.85 3.82 -13.82
N LYS A 53 19.92 3.12 -14.19
CA LYS A 53 21.18 3.76 -14.59
C LYS A 53 21.08 4.42 -15.97
N GLN A 54 20.17 3.94 -16.82
CA GLN A 54 19.98 4.39 -18.19
C GLN A 54 18.63 5.09 -18.42
N ILE A 55 17.72 5.07 -17.44
CA ILE A 55 16.36 5.62 -17.55
C ILE A 55 16.35 7.03 -18.13
N THR A 56 15.54 7.24 -19.15
CA THR A 56 15.32 8.53 -19.83
C THR A 56 14.40 9.45 -19.02
N ARG A 57 14.24 10.71 -19.45
CA ARG A 57 13.29 11.62 -18.79
C ARG A 57 11.86 11.19 -19.03
N GLU A 58 11.57 10.68 -20.22
CA GLU A 58 10.26 10.25 -20.68
C GLU A 58 9.80 9.01 -19.88
N GLU A 59 10.67 8.02 -19.73
CA GLU A 59 10.40 6.82 -18.92
C GLU A 59 10.23 7.17 -17.44
N LEU A 60 11.08 8.04 -16.89
CA LEU A 60 10.94 8.50 -15.51
C LEU A 60 9.64 9.30 -15.30
N ALA A 61 9.25 10.13 -16.28
CA ALA A 61 7.98 10.86 -16.23
C ALA A 61 6.80 9.88 -16.17
N LEU A 62 6.80 8.86 -17.04
CA LEU A 62 5.78 7.82 -17.06
C LEU A 62 5.69 7.10 -15.71
N GLN A 63 6.83 6.63 -15.19
CA GLN A 63 6.89 5.95 -13.90
C GLN A 63 6.39 6.84 -12.74
N LEU A 64 6.87 8.08 -12.64
CA LEU A 64 6.46 8.97 -11.54
C LEU A 64 4.98 9.32 -11.56
N TRP A 65 4.39 9.51 -12.75
CA TRP A 65 2.96 9.75 -12.88
C TRP A 65 2.14 8.50 -12.62
N LEU A 66 2.61 7.32 -13.06
CA LEU A 66 1.98 6.05 -12.74
C LEU A 66 2.00 5.79 -11.22
N PHE A 67 3.14 6.00 -10.56
CA PHE A 67 3.28 5.83 -9.11
C PHE A 67 2.41 6.81 -8.33
N HIS A 68 2.33 8.06 -8.77
CA HIS A 68 1.39 9.02 -8.22
C HIS A 68 -0.05 8.50 -8.27
N ASP A 69 -0.48 8.03 -9.45
CA ASP A 69 -1.85 7.59 -9.66
C ASP A 69 -2.15 6.30 -8.86
N ILE A 70 -1.20 5.37 -8.76
CA ILE A 70 -1.29 4.15 -7.92
C ILE A 70 -1.35 4.52 -6.43
N ALA A 71 -0.47 5.42 -5.96
CA ALA A 71 -0.46 5.86 -4.56
C ALA A 71 -1.77 6.58 -4.21
N ALA A 72 -2.33 7.37 -5.12
CA ALA A 72 -3.57 8.11 -4.92
C ALA A 72 -4.85 7.26 -5.06
N ALA A 73 -4.79 6.15 -5.81
CA ALA A 73 -5.93 5.28 -5.97
C ALA A 73 -6.31 4.61 -4.63
N PRO A 74 -7.60 4.55 -4.27
CA PRO A 74 -8.04 3.86 -3.07
C PRO A 74 -7.91 2.34 -3.22
N LEU A 75 -7.72 1.64 -2.09
CA LEU A 75 -7.89 0.19 -2.03
C LEU A 75 -9.34 -0.20 -2.35
N TYR A 76 -9.55 -1.46 -2.76
CA TYR A 76 -10.89 -1.99 -2.89
C TYR A 76 -11.65 -1.91 -1.56
N PRO A 77 -12.96 -1.61 -1.58
CA PRO A 77 -13.78 -1.53 -0.38
C PRO A 77 -13.65 -2.81 0.45
N ALA A 78 -13.45 -2.69 1.75
CA ALA A 78 -13.31 -3.85 2.64
C ALA A 78 -14.65 -4.53 2.97
N ASP A 79 -15.79 -3.89 2.72
CA ASP A 79 -17.10 -4.44 3.07
C ASP A 79 -17.69 -5.23 1.89
N TYR A 80 -17.54 -6.56 1.93
CA TYR A 80 -18.17 -7.43 0.94
C TYR A 80 -19.70 -7.48 1.13
N ASP A 81 -20.41 -7.18 0.05
CA ASP A 81 -21.83 -7.42 -0.16
C ASP A 81 -22.08 -8.01 -1.58
N LYS A 82 -23.34 -8.28 -1.94
CA LYS A 82 -23.68 -8.81 -3.28
C LYS A 82 -23.33 -7.86 -4.43
N ALA A 83 -23.16 -6.57 -4.16
CA ALA A 83 -22.76 -5.57 -5.15
C ALA A 83 -21.24 -5.42 -5.25
N THR A 84 -20.48 -6.05 -4.35
CA THR A 84 -19.03 -6.00 -4.32
C THR A 84 -18.47 -6.73 -5.55
N PRO A 85 -17.64 -6.06 -6.37
CA PRO A 85 -17.08 -6.66 -7.57
C PRO A 85 -16.24 -7.91 -7.25
N GLU A 86 -16.29 -8.92 -8.11
CA GLU A 86 -15.45 -10.13 -8.00
C GLU A 86 -13.95 -9.82 -8.00
N SER A 87 -13.52 -8.66 -8.50
CA SER A 87 -12.10 -8.27 -8.42
C SER A 87 -11.59 -8.08 -6.99
N ILE A 88 -12.44 -8.00 -5.97
CA ILE A 88 -11.94 -7.96 -4.59
C ILE A 88 -11.17 -9.24 -4.20
N PHE A 89 -11.50 -10.37 -4.85
CA PHE A 89 -10.90 -11.67 -4.58
C PHE A 89 -9.45 -11.77 -5.04
N ASP A 90 -9.07 -10.99 -6.07
CA ASP A 90 -7.74 -11.08 -6.68
C ASP A 90 -6.66 -10.27 -5.93
N ASN A 91 -7.03 -9.43 -4.95
CA ASN A 91 -6.12 -8.55 -4.22
C ASN A 91 -5.21 -7.69 -5.13
N LYS A 92 -5.66 -7.39 -6.35
CA LYS A 92 -4.84 -6.68 -7.35
C LYS A 92 -4.45 -5.28 -6.85
N ASP A 93 -5.33 -4.61 -6.12
CA ASP A 93 -5.04 -3.33 -5.48
C ASP A 93 -3.85 -3.38 -4.51
N HIS A 94 -3.80 -4.42 -3.68
CA HIS A 94 -2.67 -4.69 -2.79
C HIS A 94 -1.40 -5.03 -3.57
N ALA A 95 -1.51 -5.90 -4.59
CA ALA A 95 -0.38 -6.36 -5.40
C ALA A 95 0.27 -5.21 -6.18
N VAL A 96 -0.50 -4.42 -6.92
CA VAL A 96 -0.01 -3.29 -7.73
C VAL A 96 0.68 -2.25 -6.85
N LYS A 97 0.09 -1.92 -5.70
CA LYS A 97 0.71 -1.00 -4.73
C LYS A 97 2.01 -1.55 -4.18
N HIS A 98 2.06 -2.84 -3.87
CA HIS A 98 3.28 -3.49 -3.42
C HIS A 98 4.38 -3.51 -4.50
N ASP A 99 4.02 -3.84 -5.74
CA ASP A 99 4.98 -3.87 -6.85
C ASP A 99 5.55 -2.48 -7.11
N MET A 100 4.71 -1.44 -7.03
CA MET A 100 5.18 -0.05 -7.03
C MET A 100 6.19 0.21 -5.90
N LEU A 101 5.95 -0.27 -4.66
CA LEU A 101 6.91 -0.10 -3.56
C LEU A 101 8.28 -0.72 -3.89
N SER A 102 8.30 -1.88 -4.54
CA SER A 102 9.53 -2.52 -5.01
C SER A 102 10.29 -1.64 -6.01
N PHE A 103 9.59 -1.00 -6.96
CA PHE A 103 10.21 -0.03 -7.86
C PHE A 103 10.80 1.17 -7.09
N LEU A 104 10.03 1.74 -6.16
CA LEU A 104 10.50 2.87 -5.35
C LEU A 104 11.75 2.51 -4.53
N TYR A 105 11.78 1.31 -3.95
CA TYR A 105 12.94 0.79 -3.23
C TYR A 105 14.18 0.71 -4.12
N VAL A 106 14.07 0.10 -5.30
CA VAL A 106 15.19 -0.02 -6.25
C VAL A 106 15.64 1.36 -6.73
N MET A 107 14.71 2.26 -7.07
CA MET A 107 15.03 3.63 -7.49
C MET A 107 15.75 4.42 -6.40
N SER A 108 15.41 4.22 -5.12
CA SER A 108 16.01 4.95 -4.00
C SER A 108 17.53 4.84 -3.94
N ARG A 109 18.09 3.72 -4.40
CA ARG A 109 19.52 3.45 -4.43
C ARG A 109 20.27 4.35 -5.43
N ASP A 110 19.59 4.80 -6.48
CA ASP A 110 20.18 5.54 -7.60
C ASP A 110 19.63 6.98 -7.74
N VAL A 111 18.81 7.48 -6.80
CA VAL A 111 18.18 8.80 -6.92
C VAL A 111 19.18 9.94 -7.15
N ALA A 112 20.27 9.99 -6.39
CA ALA A 112 21.26 11.07 -6.51
C ALA A 112 21.99 11.06 -7.87
N PRO A 113 22.56 9.94 -8.36
CA PRO A 113 23.13 9.90 -9.70
C PRO A 113 22.07 10.11 -10.81
N MET A 114 20.87 9.54 -10.67
CA MET A 114 19.77 9.70 -11.63
C MET A 114 19.35 11.18 -11.76
N ALA A 115 19.11 11.86 -10.65
CA ALA A 115 18.72 13.26 -10.65
C ALA A 115 19.79 14.16 -11.29
N ARG A 116 21.09 13.90 -11.02
CA ARG A 116 22.19 14.64 -11.66
C ARG A 116 22.21 14.43 -13.17
N ARG A 117 22.14 13.16 -13.62
CA ARG A 117 22.16 12.79 -15.04
C ARG A 117 20.98 13.39 -15.82
N LEU A 118 19.81 13.42 -15.20
CA LEU A 118 18.59 13.94 -15.81
C LEU A 118 18.37 15.45 -15.55
N HIS A 119 19.31 16.13 -14.90
CA HIS A 119 19.21 17.54 -14.47
C HIS A 119 17.92 17.86 -13.70
N LEU A 120 17.55 17.01 -12.76
CA LEU A 120 16.38 17.14 -11.89
C LEU A 120 16.78 17.64 -10.50
N ARG A 121 15.81 18.23 -9.79
CA ARG A 121 15.98 18.57 -8.37
C ARG A 121 15.92 17.30 -7.52
N GLY A 122 17.10 16.77 -7.15
CA GLY A 122 17.22 15.51 -6.42
C GLY A 122 16.40 15.45 -5.12
N LYS A 123 16.36 16.54 -4.34
CA LYS A 123 15.51 16.61 -3.14
C LYS A 123 14.04 16.41 -3.47
N THR A 124 13.52 17.09 -4.49
CA THR A 124 12.12 16.96 -4.91
C THR A 124 11.81 15.55 -5.41
N LEU A 125 12.76 14.90 -6.12
CA LEU A 125 12.60 13.51 -6.52
C LEU A 125 12.55 12.58 -5.29
N SER A 126 13.47 12.72 -4.34
CA SER A 126 13.43 11.96 -3.07
C SER A 126 12.11 12.15 -2.33
N ASP A 127 11.64 13.40 -2.22
CA ASP A 127 10.38 13.71 -1.54
C ASP A 127 9.19 13.03 -2.22
N LEU A 128 9.10 13.02 -3.55
CA LEU A 128 8.02 12.34 -4.28
C LEU A 128 8.02 10.83 -4.00
N LEU A 129 9.17 10.16 -4.17
CA LEU A 129 9.26 8.71 -3.96
C LEU A 129 8.88 8.32 -2.52
N ALA A 130 9.40 9.07 -1.54
CA ALA A 130 9.09 8.84 -0.14
C ALA A 130 7.60 9.08 0.18
N THR A 131 7.00 10.11 -0.43
CA THR A 131 5.59 10.44 -0.25
C THR A 131 4.69 9.34 -0.82
N TYR A 132 5.00 8.81 -2.00
CA TYR A 132 4.21 7.73 -2.62
C TYR A 132 4.26 6.44 -1.80
N ALA A 133 5.46 6.08 -1.31
CA ALA A 133 5.61 4.93 -0.43
C ALA A 133 4.86 5.13 0.89
N ALA A 134 5.06 6.27 1.56
CA ALA A 134 4.40 6.56 2.83
C ALA A 134 2.87 6.58 2.70
N ALA A 135 2.32 7.18 1.64
CA ALA A 135 0.88 7.20 1.40
C ALA A 135 0.30 5.80 1.17
N THR A 136 1.08 4.90 0.57
CA THR A 136 0.71 3.50 0.35
C THR A 136 0.69 2.72 1.66
N TYR A 137 1.74 2.84 2.49
CA TYR A 137 1.78 2.22 3.81
C TYR A 137 0.68 2.75 4.74
N ALA A 138 0.35 4.05 4.65
CA ALA A 138 -0.77 4.62 5.39
C ALA A 138 -2.10 3.95 5.02
N GLN A 139 -2.33 3.70 3.73
CA GLN A 139 -3.50 2.96 3.26
C GLN A 139 -3.50 1.52 3.79
N PHE A 140 -2.39 0.78 3.66
CA PHE A 140 -2.27 -0.58 4.17
C PHE A 140 -2.56 -0.65 5.67
N ARG A 141 -1.97 0.24 6.49
CA ARG A 141 -2.23 0.29 7.94
C ARG A 141 -3.68 0.65 8.27
N SER A 142 -4.30 1.55 7.51
CA SER A 142 -5.70 1.92 7.74
C SER A 142 -6.70 0.81 7.42
N HIS A 143 -6.33 -0.14 6.54
CA HIS A 143 -7.17 -1.26 6.14
C HIS A 143 -6.82 -2.57 6.87
N TYR A 144 -5.66 -2.62 7.53
CA TYR A 144 -5.26 -3.75 8.35
C TYR A 144 -6.02 -3.74 9.68
N ASP A 145 -6.59 -4.88 10.04
CA ASP A 145 -7.36 -5.08 11.25
C ASP A 145 -6.74 -6.24 12.07
N PRO A 146 -5.95 -5.93 13.11
CA PRO A 146 -5.34 -6.97 13.95
C PRO A 146 -6.37 -7.77 14.74
N ASP A 147 -7.58 -7.24 14.92
CA ASP A 147 -8.66 -7.88 15.67
C ASP A 147 -9.67 -8.60 14.76
N LEU A 148 -9.36 -8.75 13.47
CA LEU A 148 -10.28 -9.29 12.48
C LEU A 148 -10.78 -10.70 12.85
N GLU A 149 -9.89 -11.55 13.36
CA GLU A 149 -10.25 -12.92 13.78
C GLU A 149 -11.32 -12.90 14.88
N ALA A 150 -11.12 -12.07 15.91
CA ALA A 150 -12.09 -11.91 16.99
C ALA A 150 -13.44 -11.35 16.48
N LYS A 151 -13.40 -10.38 15.55
CA LYS A 151 -14.61 -9.82 14.90
C LYS A 151 -15.33 -10.88 14.07
N HIS A 152 -14.61 -11.70 13.32
CA HIS A 152 -15.17 -12.82 12.55
C HIS A 152 -15.83 -13.85 13.47
N GLU A 153 -15.21 -14.21 14.59
CA GLU A 153 -15.80 -15.13 15.56
C GLU A 153 -17.08 -14.56 16.19
N ALA A 154 -17.10 -13.27 16.53
CA ALA A 154 -18.32 -12.60 17.00
C ALA A 154 -19.44 -12.62 15.94
N LEU A 155 -19.09 -12.34 14.67
CA LEU A 155 -20.04 -12.39 13.55
C LEU A 155 -20.61 -13.81 13.36
N LYS A 156 -19.77 -14.85 13.35
CA LYS A 156 -20.21 -16.26 13.27
C LYS A 156 -21.17 -16.62 14.40
N LYS A 157 -20.85 -16.25 15.64
CA LYS A 157 -21.70 -16.50 16.81
C LYS A 157 -23.09 -15.87 16.67
N SER A 158 -23.18 -14.69 16.05
CA SER A 158 -24.46 -14.01 15.79
C SER A 158 -25.25 -14.61 14.62
N PHE A 159 -24.57 -15.01 13.54
CA PHE A 159 -25.23 -15.41 12.30
C PHE A 159 -25.63 -16.89 12.26
N ILE A 160 -24.83 -17.79 12.82
CA ILE A 160 -25.10 -19.24 12.79
C ILE A 160 -26.47 -19.60 13.41
N PRO A 161 -26.88 -19.04 14.57
CA PRO A 161 -28.21 -19.31 15.13
C PRO A 161 -29.34 -18.81 14.22
N LEU A 162 -29.19 -17.63 13.61
CA LEU A 162 -30.17 -17.06 12.68
C LEU A 162 -30.31 -17.94 11.43
N ASN A 163 -29.19 -18.40 10.88
CA ASN A 163 -29.18 -19.31 9.75
C ASN A 163 -29.85 -20.65 10.07
N ARG A 164 -29.60 -21.21 11.26
CA ARG A 164 -30.25 -22.45 11.70
C ARG A 164 -31.78 -22.27 11.74
N LYS A 165 -32.25 -21.17 12.35
CA LYS A 165 -33.68 -20.86 12.43
C LYS A 165 -34.32 -20.73 11.04
N TYR A 166 -33.64 -20.05 10.10
CA TYR A 166 -34.10 -19.97 8.71
C TYR A 166 -34.29 -21.36 8.09
N VAL A 167 -33.29 -22.24 8.19
CA VAL A 167 -33.35 -23.58 7.60
C VAL A 167 -34.48 -24.42 8.23
N GLU A 168 -34.66 -24.33 9.56
CA GLU A 168 -35.77 -24.99 10.26
C GLU A 168 -37.15 -24.49 9.81
N GLU A 169 -37.30 -23.18 9.54
CA GLU A 169 -38.53 -22.59 9.04
C GLU A 169 -38.82 -23.00 7.59
N GLU A 170 -37.81 -23.00 6.71
CA GLU A 170 -37.98 -23.47 5.33
C GLU A 170 -38.33 -24.96 5.27
N PHE A 171 -37.72 -25.79 6.12
CA PHE A 171 -38.02 -27.23 6.18
C PHE A 171 -39.49 -27.50 6.53
N LYS A 172 -40.11 -26.68 7.38
CA LYS A 172 -41.53 -26.81 7.76
C LYS A 172 -42.49 -26.54 6.61
N LYS A 173 -42.08 -25.75 5.61
CA LYS A 173 -42.92 -25.39 4.45
C LYS A 173 -43.14 -26.55 3.47
N LYS A 174 -42.38 -27.65 3.60
CA LYS A 174 -42.45 -28.85 2.74
C LYS A 174 -42.30 -28.57 1.23
N GLU A 175 -41.82 -27.40 0.85
CA GLU A 175 -41.49 -27.08 -0.54
C GLU A 175 -40.12 -27.69 -0.87
N ILE A 176 -40.02 -28.37 -2.02
CA ILE A 176 -38.78 -28.97 -2.56
C ILE A 176 -37.89 -27.85 -3.15
N GLY A 177 -37.69 -26.78 -2.38
CA GLY A 177 -36.81 -25.66 -2.70
C GLY A 177 -35.46 -25.80 -1.99
N SER A 178 -34.44 -25.11 -2.49
CA SER A 178 -33.10 -25.09 -1.90
C SER A 178 -33.16 -24.74 -0.40
N LEU A 179 -32.76 -25.69 0.46
CA LEU A 179 -32.65 -25.53 1.92
C LEU A 179 -31.46 -24.63 2.34
N VAL A 180 -30.87 -23.90 1.39
CA VAL A 180 -29.73 -23.03 1.64
C VAL A 180 -30.23 -21.61 1.78
N ASN A 181 -29.96 -21.00 2.93
CA ASN A 181 -30.15 -19.56 3.11
C ASN A 181 -29.34 -18.79 2.05
N PRO A 182 -29.96 -18.00 1.18
CA PRO A 182 -29.25 -17.24 0.15
C PRO A 182 -28.20 -16.26 0.70
N GLN A 183 -28.31 -15.88 1.98
CA GLN A 183 -27.34 -15.03 2.66
C GLN A 183 -26.13 -15.80 3.21
N TYR A 184 -26.22 -17.12 3.35
CA TYR A 184 -25.16 -17.95 3.94
C TYR A 184 -23.88 -17.90 3.10
N HIS A 185 -24.00 -18.00 1.78
CA HIS A 185 -22.85 -17.88 0.88
C HIS A 185 -22.23 -16.48 0.89
N VAL A 186 -23.07 -15.43 0.95
CA VAL A 186 -22.60 -14.05 1.05
C VAL A 186 -21.82 -13.84 2.35
N PHE A 187 -22.33 -14.39 3.46
CA PHE A 187 -21.66 -14.37 4.75
C PHE A 187 -20.29 -15.07 4.70
N LEU A 188 -20.23 -16.30 4.17
CA LEU A 188 -18.95 -17.03 4.07
C LEU A 188 -17.94 -16.32 3.16
N ASN A 189 -18.40 -15.80 2.02
CA ASN A 189 -17.54 -15.04 1.10
C ASN A 189 -16.99 -13.79 1.77
N LYS A 190 -17.82 -13.04 2.53
CA LYS A 190 -17.36 -11.87 3.29
C LYS A 190 -16.22 -12.22 4.24
N LEU A 191 -16.37 -13.29 5.02
CA LEU A 191 -15.32 -13.74 5.93
C LEU A 191 -14.05 -14.14 5.18
N GLY A 192 -14.17 -14.91 4.10
CA GLY A 192 -13.03 -15.38 3.31
C GLY A 192 -12.26 -14.26 2.61
N VAL A 193 -12.97 -13.28 2.04
CA VAL A 193 -12.37 -12.09 1.43
C VAL A 193 -11.62 -11.27 2.46
N ASN A 194 -12.28 -10.94 3.58
CA ASN A 194 -11.68 -10.13 4.63
C ASN A 194 -10.42 -10.78 5.19
N ASP A 195 -10.48 -12.07 5.47
CA ASP A 195 -9.34 -12.83 5.97
C ASP A 195 -8.18 -12.87 4.96
N THR A 196 -8.45 -13.15 3.69
CA THR A 196 -7.42 -13.14 2.64
C THR A 196 -6.76 -11.77 2.51
N ARG A 197 -7.58 -10.70 2.45
CA ARG A 197 -7.11 -9.32 2.34
C ARG A 197 -6.27 -8.90 3.54
N ASN A 198 -6.74 -9.23 4.75
CA ASN A 198 -6.07 -8.85 5.99
C ASN A 198 -4.73 -9.58 6.17
N ARG A 199 -4.65 -10.88 5.85
CA ARG A 199 -3.37 -11.62 5.86
C ARG A 199 -2.38 -11.06 4.85
N ARG A 200 -2.84 -10.60 3.69
CA ARG A 200 -1.97 -9.94 2.70
C ARG A 200 -1.40 -8.62 3.24
N LEU A 201 -2.23 -7.83 3.92
CA LEU A 201 -1.78 -6.61 4.59
C LEU A 201 -0.84 -6.89 5.76
N GLU A 202 -1.13 -7.89 6.59
CA GLU A 202 -0.24 -8.37 7.64
C GLU A 202 1.14 -8.72 7.07
N HIS A 203 1.15 -9.46 5.96
CA HIS A 203 2.39 -9.79 5.25
C HIS A 203 3.14 -8.53 4.83
N TYR A 204 2.52 -7.56 4.15
CA TYR A 204 3.17 -6.32 3.70
C TYR A 204 3.58 -5.36 4.84
N LEU A 205 3.03 -5.53 6.03
CA LEU A 205 3.40 -4.79 7.25
C LEU A 205 4.40 -5.56 8.14
N SER A 206 4.83 -6.74 7.71
CA SER A 206 5.83 -7.55 8.40
C SER A 206 7.22 -6.91 8.42
N ILE A 207 8.11 -7.44 9.25
CA ILE A 207 9.47 -6.89 9.43
C ILE A 207 10.22 -6.78 8.10
N CYS A 208 10.19 -7.81 7.26
CA CYS A 208 10.96 -7.85 6.01
C CYS A 208 10.62 -6.68 5.06
N TRP A 209 9.34 -6.39 4.86
CA TRP A 209 8.93 -5.28 3.98
C TRP A 209 9.10 -3.92 4.63
N MET A 210 8.96 -3.86 5.96
CA MET A 210 9.25 -2.64 6.70
C MET A 210 10.74 -2.30 6.70
N GLU A 211 11.62 -3.30 6.61
CA GLU A 211 13.05 -3.10 6.42
C GLU A 211 13.33 -2.39 5.11
N GLU A 212 12.80 -2.88 3.99
CA GLU A 212 12.93 -2.23 2.69
C GLU A 212 12.41 -0.79 2.70
N PHE A 213 11.27 -0.53 3.34
CA PHE A 213 10.74 0.83 3.45
C PHE A 213 11.66 1.77 4.24
N VAL A 214 12.15 1.33 5.41
CA VAL A 214 13.02 2.17 6.25
C VAL A 214 14.38 2.37 5.57
N GLU A 215 14.94 1.34 4.93
CA GLU A 215 16.14 1.45 4.11
C GLU A 215 15.96 2.41 2.94
N MET A 216 14.82 2.34 2.25
CA MET A 216 14.47 3.28 1.19
C MET A 216 14.56 4.72 1.71
N LEU A 217 13.94 5.01 2.85
CA LEU A 217 13.98 6.35 3.45
C LEU A 217 15.41 6.77 3.83
N VAL A 218 16.24 5.84 4.32
CA VAL A 218 17.67 6.10 4.61
C VAL A 218 18.44 6.43 3.33
N ASN A 219 18.19 5.72 2.23
CA ASN A 219 18.81 5.97 0.93
C ASN A 219 18.41 7.34 0.37
N LEU A 220 17.13 7.70 0.51
CA LEU A 220 16.58 8.97 0.01
C LEU A 220 17.04 10.18 0.84
N PHE A 221 17.27 9.99 2.14
CA PHE A 221 17.55 11.06 3.10
C PHE A 221 18.74 10.75 4.03
N PRO A 222 19.95 10.51 3.48
CA PRO A 222 21.12 10.17 4.28
C PRO A 222 21.44 11.29 5.28
N GLY A 223 21.61 10.92 6.55
CA GLY A 223 21.91 11.86 7.64
C GLY A 223 20.73 12.72 8.12
N GLN A 224 19.55 12.63 7.50
CA GLN A 224 18.40 13.51 7.78
C GLN A 224 17.32 12.80 8.61
N SER A 225 17.59 12.64 9.90
CA SER A 225 16.69 11.95 10.86
C SER A 225 15.27 12.51 10.85
N GLY A 226 15.14 13.84 10.78
CA GLY A 226 13.84 14.51 10.75
C GLY A 226 12.99 14.13 9.53
N ALA A 227 13.61 14.02 8.35
CA ALA A 227 12.92 13.63 7.13
C ALA A 227 12.41 12.19 7.21
N VAL A 228 13.28 11.24 7.60
CA VAL A 228 12.91 9.83 7.77
C VAL A 228 11.74 9.69 8.75
N LYS A 229 11.82 10.31 9.94
CA LYS A 229 10.75 10.26 10.94
C LYS A 229 9.45 10.89 10.44
N ASN A 230 9.51 11.96 9.65
CA ASN A 230 8.33 12.57 9.06
C ASN A 230 7.61 11.62 8.09
N TYR A 231 8.34 10.91 7.23
CA TYR A 231 7.73 9.94 6.32
C TYR A 231 7.22 8.69 7.03
N LEU A 232 7.84 8.26 8.13
CA LEU A 232 7.27 7.22 8.99
C LEU A 232 5.95 7.65 9.65
N ARG A 233 5.86 8.89 10.14
CA ARG A 233 4.57 9.44 10.62
C ARG A 233 3.53 9.50 9.53
N MET A 234 3.94 9.96 8.35
CA MET A 234 3.07 9.99 7.18
C MET A 234 2.55 8.60 6.82
N ALA A 235 3.38 7.56 6.96
CA ALA A 235 3.00 6.17 6.78
C ALA A 235 2.05 5.63 7.87
N GLY A 236 1.68 6.42 8.88
CA GLY A 236 0.75 6.03 9.94
C GLY A 236 1.40 5.43 11.18
N TYR A 237 2.69 5.66 11.40
CA TYR A 237 3.38 5.30 12.65
C TYR A 237 3.32 6.44 13.67
N ALA A 238 2.87 6.13 14.88
CA ALA A 238 2.92 7.06 16.00
C ALA A 238 4.37 7.27 16.48
N ASP A 239 4.65 8.42 17.08
CA ASP A 239 5.98 8.74 17.63
C ASP A 239 6.51 7.68 18.60
N LYS A 240 5.61 7.01 19.33
CA LYS A 240 5.96 5.92 20.25
C LYS A 240 6.36 4.61 19.55
N GLU A 241 5.90 4.38 18.31
CA GLU A 241 6.18 3.17 17.52
C GLU A 241 7.48 3.32 16.72
N ILE A 242 7.84 4.54 16.31
CA ILE A 242 8.98 4.81 15.42
C ILE A 242 10.31 4.28 15.95
N PRO A 243 10.68 4.42 17.25
CA PRO A 243 11.94 3.88 17.74
C PRO A 243 12.03 2.35 17.63
N ASP A 244 10.95 1.65 18.00
CA ASP A 244 10.88 0.19 17.86
C ASP A 244 10.96 -0.24 16.40
N LEU A 245 10.24 0.47 15.51
CA LEU A 245 10.29 0.22 14.07
C LEU A 245 11.71 0.34 13.51
N ILE A 246 12.45 1.39 13.89
CA ILE A 246 13.85 1.58 13.44
C ILE A 246 14.75 0.48 14.02
N ASN A 247 14.56 0.09 15.27
CA ASN A 247 15.34 -0.97 15.93
C ASN A 247 15.14 -2.34 15.29
N ARG A 248 13.90 -2.69 14.92
CA ARG A 248 13.58 -4.00 14.34
C ARG A 248 13.86 -4.11 12.84
N THR A 249 14.07 -2.98 12.16
CA THR A 249 14.40 -2.92 10.73
C THR A 249 15.90 -2.69 10.54
N VAL A 250 16.34 -1.45 10.41
CA VAL A 250 17.70 -1.09 10.03
C VAL A 250 18.71 -1.09 11.19
N GLY A 251 18.23 -1.13 12.44
CA GLY A 251 19.08 -1.18 13.62
C GLY A 251 20.03 0.01 13.75
N ARG A 252 21.01 -0.07 14.66
CA ARG A 252 22.02 0.98 14.88
C ARG A 252 23.34 0.56 14.26
N THR A 253 23.70 1.19 13.16
CA THR A 253 24.97 1.03 12.45
C THR A 253 25.57 2.41 12.17
N PRO A 254 26.84 2.50 11.70
CA PRO A 254 27.41 3.79 11.29
C PRO A 254 26.58 4.54 10.25
N SER A 255 25.87 3.83 9.36
CA SER A 255 25.02 4.46 8.34
C SER A 255 23.66 4.91 8.87
N THR A 256 23.19 4.37 10.00
CA THR A 256 21.84 4.67 10.55
C THR A 256 21.88 5.36 11.91
N GLU A 257 23.05 5.61 12.48
CA GLU A 257 23.21 6.25 13.80
C GLU A 257 22.46 7.59 13.91
N PHE A 258 22.40 8.34 12.81
CA PHE A 258 21.70 9.61 12.74
C PHE A 258 20.20 9.49 13.11
N LEU A 259 19.57 8.32 12.91
CA LEU A 259 18.17 8.07 13.27
C LEU A 259 17.93 8.12 14.79
N TYR A 260 18.93 7.76 15.58
CA TYR A 260 18.85 7.69 17.05
C TYR A 260 19.00 9.05 17.73
N LYS A 261 19.40 10.09 16.98
CA LYS A 261 19.50 11.45 17.50
C LYS A 261 18.14 11.92 18.02
N GLY A 262 18.12 12.32 19.30
CA GLY A 262 16.92 12.81 19.99
C GLY A 262 15.94 11.72 20.45
N MET A 263 16.28 10.43 20.34
CA MET A 263 15.47 9.36 20.92
C MET A 263 15.71 9.20 22.44
N PRO A 264 14.74 8.68 23.21
CA PRO A 264 14.95 8.32 24.62
C PRO A 264 16.14 7.38 24.78
N ARG A 265 16.90 7.49 25.87
CA ARG A 265 18.11 6.68 26.13
C ARG A 265 17.82 5.17 26.05
N ASP A 266 16.64 4.77 26.47
CA ASP A 266 16.22 3.36 26.51
C ASP A 266 16.01 2.77 25.10
N ALA A 267 15.72 3.62 24.12
CA ALA A 267 15.55 3.27 22.71
C ALA A 267 16.87 3.31 21.91
N GLN A 268 17.98 3.76 22.51
CA GLN A 268 19.30 3.85 21.87
C GLN A 268 20.16 2.59 22.05
N LYS A 269 19.60 1.52 22.64
CA LYS A 269 20.30 0.27 22.89
C LYS A 269 20.56 -0.47 21.58
N VAL A 270 21.82 -0.80 21.34
CA VAL A 270 22.27 -1.59 20.19
C VAL A 270 21.76 -3.02 20.37
N LYS A 271 21.18 -3.63 19.33
CA LYS A 271 20.96 -5.09 19.30
C LYS A 271 22.35 -5.76 19.46
N PRO A 272 22.53 -6.73 20.37
CA PRO A 272 23.77 -7.49 20.43
C PRO A 272 24.07 -8.18 19.08
#